data_AF-A0AAJ2KMW0-F1
#
_entry.id   AF-A0AAJ2KMW0-F1
#
_cell.length_a   1.000
_cell.length_b   1.000
_cell.length_c   1.000
_cell.angle_alpha   90.00
_cell.angle_beta   90.00
_cell.angle_gamma   90.00
#
_symmetry.space_group_name_H-M   'P 1'
#
loop_
_entity.id
_entity.type
_entity.pdbx_description
1 polymer ?
#
loop_
_entity_poly.entity_id
_entity_poly.type
_entity_poly.pdbx_seq_one_letter_code
_entity_poly.pdbx_strand_id
1 'polypeptide(L)'
;MLHKFFNRLFSIFSSINVIQKVKKDENGICYVTGLRRYISVLLDLIIIVLFLQFCSQAFNQLFTNSEDSKIFSQVAAKSPMQVPLSIEEKAMQSRLVKLMILNQIVQFIMLFCYVIYMWVKFATTPGKLLFGLRVVDAQTFEKMTLKQATKRFFSFILSVAPLFLGFLWSNFNKRCQTWHDKIAGTVVVTSKSLRRQS
;
A
#
# COMPACT_ATOMS: atom_id res chain seq x y z
N MET A 1 -2.93 27.24 0.10
CA MET A 1 -1.58 26.84 0.57
C MET A 1 -1.16 25.46 0.07
N LEU A 2 -2.02 24.44 0.20
CA LEU A 2 -1.77 23.06 -0.24
C LEU A 2 -1.43 22.92 -1.75
N HIS A 3 -2.17 23.57 -2.63
CA HIS A 3 -1.93 23.52 -4.09
C HIS A 3 -0.53 24.02 -4.49
N LYS A 4 -0.05 25.10 -3.85
CA LYS A 4 1.31 25.62 -4.08
C LYS A 4 2.38 24.66 -3.58
N PHE A 5 2.16 23.99 -2.44
CA PHE A 5 3.05 22.96 -1.91
C PHE A 5 3.17 21.77 -2.87
N PHE A 6 2.05 21.21 -3.32
CA PHE A 6 2.05 20.09 -4.28
C PHE A 6 2.71 20.46 -5.61
N ASN A 7 2.49 21.68 -6.12
CA ASN A 7 3.15 22.13 -7.35
C ASN A 7 4.67 22.25 -7.19
N ARG A 8 5.13 22.76 -6.04
CA ARG A 8 6.57 22.87 -5.75
C ARG A 8 7.22 21.50 -5.55
N LEU A 9 6.54 20.61 -4.83
CA LEU A 9 6.96 19.22 -4.65
C LEU A 9 7.04 18.48 -6.00
N PHE A 10 6.02 18.64 -6.85
CA PHE A 10 5.99 18.07 -8.19
C PHE A 10 7.11 18.64 -9.07
N SER A 11 7.38 19.95 -8.98
CA SER A 11 8.49 20.59 -9.69
C SER A 11 9.84 19.98 -9.32
N ILE A 12 10.10 19.77 -8.03
CA ILE A 12 11.34 19.11 -7.54
C ILE A 12 11.46 17.67 -8.06
N PHE A 13 10.39 16.89 -8.03
CA PHE A 13 10.43 15.53 -8.57
C PHE A 13 10.53 15.50 -10.11
N SER A 14 10.02 16.53 -10.78
CA SER A 14 10.09 16.67 -12.23
C SER A 14 11.49 17.02 -12.74
N SER A 15 12.31 17.72 -11.93
CA SER A 15 13.69 18.08 -12.30
C SER A 15 14.69 16.93 -12.17
N ILE A 16 14.30 15.81 -11.54
CA ILE A 16 15.16 14.63 -11.39
C ILE A 16 14.97 13.71 -12.61
N ASN A 17 15.92 13.75 -13.55
CA ASN A 17 15.89 12.98 -14.80
C ASN A 17 15.67 11.47 -14.58
N VAL A 18 16.19 10.90 -13.49
CA VAL A 18 16.02 9.47 -13.16
C VAL A 18 14.55 9.11 -12.89
N ILE A 19 13.76 10.01 -12.29
CA ILE A 19 12.34 9.80 -12.01
C ILE A 19 11.51 9.87 -13.29
N GLN A 20 11.90 10.70 -14.25
CA GLN A 20 11.20 10.83 -15.53
C GLN A 20 11.55 9.73 -16.54
N LYS A 21 12.53 8.86 -16.22
CA LYS A 21 12.95 7.80 -17.13
C LYS A 21 11.82 6.81 -17.40
N VAL A 22 11.39 6.77 -18.66
CA VAL A 22 10.40 5.83 -19.20
C VAL A 22 10.99 5.06 -20.38
N LYS A 23 10.55 3.82 -20.57
CA LYS A 23 10.83 3.06 -21.80
C LYS A 23 9.60 3.14 -22.70
N LYS A 24 9.80 3.36 -24.00
CA LYS A 24 8.70 3.40 -24.98
C LYS A 24 8.71 2.13 -25.82
N ASP A 25 7.55 1.62 -26.18
CA ASP A 25 7.42 0.63 -27.26
C ASP A 25 7.08 1.29 -28.60
N GLU A 26 7.00 0.45 -29.63
CA GLU A 26 6.64 0.79 -31.00
C GLU A 26 5.27 1.46 -31.13
N ASN A 27 4.34 1.11 -30.25
CA ASN A 27 3.00 1.70 -30.20
C ASN A 27 2.96 3.02 -29.39
N GLY A 28 4.09 3.48 -28.87
CA GLY A 28 4.21 4.72 -28.09
C GLY A 28 3.78 4.61 -26.62
N ILE A 29 3.53 3.41 -26.11
CA ILE A 29 3.24 3.19 -24.68
C ILE A 29 4.50 3.46 -23.86
N CYS A 30 4.35 4.29 -22.82
CA CYS A 30 5.44 4.68 -21.94
C CYS A 30 5.40 3.85 -20.64
N TYR A 31 6.29 2.87 -20.52
CA TYR A 31 6.49 2.06 -19.33
C TYR A 31 7.36 2.79 -18.31
N VAL A 32 6.90 2.81 -17.06
CA VAL A 32 7.57 3.57 -15.99
C VAL A 32 8.60 2.70 -15.26
N THR A 33 9.78 3.25 -14.99
CA THR A 33 10.88 2.58 -14.29
C THR A 33 10.71 2.56 -12.76
N GLY A 34 11.61 1.87 -12.05
CA GLY A 34 11.44 1.51 -10.64
C GLY A 34 11.37 2.70 -9.69
N LEU A 35 12.18 3.75 -9.88
CA LEU A 35 12.30 4.84 -8.91
C LEU A 35 11.00 5.66 -8.76
N ARG A 36 10.38 6.05 -9.88
CA ARG A 36 9.10 6.78 -9.86
C ARG A 36 7.97 5.94 -9.26
N ARG A 37 7.97 4.63 -9.54
CA ARG A 37 7.01 3.69 -8.94
C ARG A 37 7.23 3.57 -7.44
N TYR A 38 8.48 3.48 -7.00
CA TYR A 38 8.85 3.40 -5.59
C TYR A 38 8.34 4.61 -4.81
N ILE A 39 8.59 5.83 -5.31
CA ILE A 39 8.10 7.05 -4.65
C ILE A 39 6.57 7.07 -4.59
N SER A 40 5.89 6.65 -5.67
CA SER A 40 4.42 6.58 -5.66
C SER A 40 3.89 5.58 -4.62
N VAL A 41 4.56 4.44 -4.44
CA VAL A 41 4.23 3.44 -3.43
C VAL A 41 4.50 3.96 -2.02
N LEU A 42 5.60 4.68 -1.79
CA LEU A 42 5.86 5.30 -0.49
C LEU A 42 4.77 6.29 -0.10
N LEU A 43 4.30 7.12 -1.05
CA LEU A 43 3.17 8.01 -0.80
C LEU A 43 1.89 7.22 -0.48
N ASP A 44 1.60 6.15 -1.22
CA ASP A 44 0.47 5.27 -0.93
C ASP A 44 0.58 4.69 0.49
N LEU A 45 1.76 4.23 0.90
CA LEU A 45 2.00 3.69 2.24
C LEU A 45 1.78 4.73 3.33
N ILE A 46 2.25 5.97 3.15
CA ILE A 46 2.02 7.05 4.12
C ILE A 46 0.51 7.31 4.27
N ILE A 47 -0.22 7.45 3.15
CA ILE A 47 -1.66 7.70 3.17
C ILE A 47 -2.41 6.54 3.84
N ILE A 48 -2.07 5.30 3.48
CA ILE A 48 -2.70 4.09 4.01
C ILE A 48 -2.42 3.94 5.51
N VAL A 49 -1.18 4.13 5.96
CA VAL A 49 -0.81 4.01 7.38
C VAL A 49 -1.54 5.05 8.20
N LEU A 50 -1.59 6.30 7.76
CA LEU A 50 -2.34 7.36 8.45
C LEU A 50 -3.84 7.03 8.55
N PHE A 51 -4.42 6.53 7.46
CA PHE A 51 -5.83 6.13 7.45
C PHE A 51 -6.11 4.95 8.37
N LEU A 52 -5.29 3.89 8.31
CA LEU A 52 -5.45 2.71 9.18
C LEU A 52 -5.22 3.04 10.65
N GLN A 53 -4.28 3.94 10.97
CA GLN A 53 -4.09 4.43 12.34
C GLN A 53 -5.32 5.16 12.86
N PHE A 54 -5.92 6.02 12.05
CA PHE A 54 -7.17 6.70 12.40
C PHE A 54 -8.31 5.69 12.64
N CYS A 55 -8.47 4.70 11.75
CA CYS A 55 -9.45 3.64 11.93
C CYS A 55 -9.20 2.80 13.19
N SER A 56 -7.92 2.50 13.50
CA SER A 56 -7.54 1.79 14.72
C SER A 56 -7.86 2.60 15.97
N GLN A 57 -7.67 3.92 15.95
CA GLN A 57 -8.01 4.79 17.07
C GLN A 57 -9.53 4.81 17.31
N ALA A 58 -10.32 4.93 16.24
CA ALA A 58 -11.77 4.84 16.31
C ALA A 58 -12.25 3.47 16.83
N PHE A 59 -11.65 2.37 16.35
CA PHE A 59 -11.93 1.03 16.86
C PHE A 59 -11.65 0.94 18.37
N ASN A 60 -10.48 1.39 18.81
CA ASN A 60 -10.12 1.36 20.23
C ASN A 60 -11.09 2.20 21.08
N GLN A 61 -11.54 3.36 20.60
CA GLN A 61 -12.54 4.17 21.31
C GLN A 61 -13.91 3.48 21.44
N LEU A 62 -14.31 2.66 20.46
CA LEU A 62 -15.59 1.96 20.46
C LEU A 62 -15.58 0.68 21.31
N PHE A 63 -14.45 -0.02 21.35
CA PHE A 63 -14.37 -1.38 21.92
C PHE A 63 -13.55 -1.48 23.21
N THR A 64 -12.79 -0.43 23.59
CA THR A 64 -11.96 -0.41 24.80
C THR A 64 -12.48 0.62 25.81
N ASN A 65 -12.71 0.19 27.04
CA ASN A 65 -13.21 1.05 28.13
C ASN A 65 -12.06 1.65 28.96
N SER A 66 -12.36 2.62 29.83
CA SER A 66 -11.36 3.24 30.72
C SER A 66 -10.77 2.27 31.76
N GLU A 67 -11.46 1.17 32.07
CA GLU A 67 -10.97 0.10 32.95
C GLU A 67 -9.96 -0.81 32.25
N ASP A 68 -10.16 -1.05 30.96
CA ASP A 68 -9.29 -1.90 30.13
C ASP A 68 -7.85 -1.34 30.07
N SER A 69 -7.68 -0.01 30.03
CA SER A 69 -6.37 0.65 29.99
C SER A 69 -5.63 0.61 31.34
N LYS A 70 -6.34 0.73 32.46
CA LYS A 70 -5.77 0.59 33.81
C LYS A 70 -5.25 -0.82 34.04
N ILE A 71 -6.03 -1.84 33.69
CA ILE A 71 -5.64 -3.24 33.83
C ILE A 71 -4.50 -3.58 32.87
N PHE A 72 -4.49 -3.03 31.64
CA PHE A 72 -3.37 -3.21 30.71
C PHE A 72 -2.05 -2.72 31.32
N SER A 73 -2.03 -1.53 31.95
CA SER A 73 -0.82 -1.02 32.61
C SER A 73 -0.39 -1.87 33.82
N GLN A 74 -1.34 -2.39 34.60
CA GLN A 74 -1.05 -3.29 35.73
C GLN A 74 -0.49 -4.64 35.27
N VAL A 75 -1.07 -5.24 34.24
CA VAL A 75 -0.59 -6.48 33.63
C VAL A 75 0.79 -6.29 33.01
N ALA A 76 1.00 -5.19 32.27
CA ALA A 76 2.29 -4.85 31.69
C ALA A 76 3.39 -4.64 32.74
N ALA A 77 3.06 -4.08 33.91
CA ALA A 77 3.98 -3.96 35.03
C ALA A 77 4.30 -5.31 35.69
N LYS A 78 3.32 -6.20 35.83
CA LYS A 78 3.48 -7.52 36.46
C LYS A 78 4.17 -8.56 35.57
N SER A 79 4.04 -8.46 34.25
CA SER A 79 4.66 -9.38 33.28
C SER A 79 6.19 -9.55 33.44
N PRO A 80 7.02 -8.49 33.52
CA PRO A 80 8.47 -8.64 33.73
C PRO A 80 8.83 -9.14 35.13
N MET A 81 7.95 -8.99 36.13
CA MET A 81 8.17 -9.42 37.52
C MET A 81 7.77 -10.88 37.79
N GLN A 82 7.28 -11.61 36.79
CA GLN A 82 6.81 -13.01 36.91
C GLN A 82 5.76 -13.23 38.03
N VAL A 83 5.05 -12.16 38.41
CA VAL A 83 4.00 -12.25 39.43
C VAL A 83 2.78 -12.94 38.80
N PRO A 84 2.20 -13.97 39.46
CA PRO A 84 1.02 -14.63 38.93
C PRO A 84 -0.17 -13.65 38.89
N LEU A 85 -0.77 -13.50 37.71
CA LEU A 85 -1.98 -12.70 37.53
C LEU A 85 -3.17 -13.32 38.29
N SER A 86 -4.02 -12.46 38.85
CA SER A 86 -5.32 -12.86 39.40
C SER A 86 -6.24 -13.44 38.32
N ILE A 87 -7.27 -14.18 38.72
CA ILE A 87 -8.24 -14.77 37.77
C ILE A 87 -8.91 -13.68 36.93
N GLU A 88 -9.24 -12.55 37.55
CA GLU A 88 -9.84 -11.38 36.88
C GLU A 88 -8.87 -10.73 35.90
N GLU A 89 -7.59 -10.56 36.28
CA GLU A 89 -6.54 -10.01 35.42
C GLU A 89 -6.31 -10.91 34.19
N LYS A 90 -6.32 -12.24 34.36
CA LYS A 90 -6.20 -13.19 33.25
C LYS A 90 -7.40 -13.15 32.32
N ALA A 91 -8.62 -13.11 32.87
CA ALA A 91 -9.85 -13.02 32.08
C ALA A 91 -9.86 -11.73 31.23
N MET A 92 -9.49 -10.60 31.84
CA MET A 92 -9.42 -9.32 31.15
C MET A 92 -8.29 -9.31 30.10
N GLN A 93 -7.10 -9.81 30.43
CA GLN A 93 -6.00 -9.93 29.46
C GLN A 93 -6.44 -10.72 28.21
N SER A 94 -7.16 -11.83 28.38
CA SER A 94 -7.65 -12.63 27.26
C SER A 94 -8.64 -11.87 26.37
N ARG A 95 -9.50 -11.03 26.97
CA ARG A 95 -10.43 -10.14 26.25
C ARG A 95 -9.65 -9.10 25.44
N LEU A 96 -8.65 -8.44 26.03
CA LEU A 96 -7.85 -7.42 25.34
C LEU A 96 -7.08 -8.02 24.14
N VAL A 97 -6.47 -9.19 24.31
CA VAL A 97 -5.76 -9.88 23.22
C VAL A 97 -6.72 -10.21 22.07
N LYS A 98 -7.93 -10.70 22.37
CA LYS A 98 -8.95 -10.97 21.34
C LYS A 98 -9.34 -9.69 20.56
N LEU A 99 -9.51 -8.57 21.26
CA LEU A 99 -9.83 -7.28 20.63
C LEU A 99 -8.67 -6.77 19.75
N MET A 100 -7.42 -6.92 20.21
CA MET A 100 -6.23 -6.57 19.42
C MET A 100 -6.13 -7.40 18.13
N ILE A 101 -6.36 -8.72 18.23
CA ILE A 101 -6.37 -9.61 17.06
C ILE A 101 -7.51 -9.23 16.09
N LEU A 102 -8.70 -8.99 16.62
CA LEU A 102 -9.86 -8.58 15.83
C LEU A 102 -9.58 -7.26 15.07
N ASN A 103 -9.02 -6.26 15.75
CA ASN A 103 -8.62 -5.00 15.14
C ASN A 103 -7.64 -5.22 13.97
N GLN A 104 -6.62 -6.07 14.16
CA GLN A 104 -5.65 -6.36 13.10
C GLN A 104 -6.28 -7.07 11.89
N ILE A 105 -7.23 -7.97 12.12
CA ILE A 105 -7.99 -8.64 11.05
C ILE A 105 -8.84 -7.61 10.29
N VAL A 106 -9.56 -6.74 11.00
CA VAL A 106 -10.39 -5.68 10.39
C VAL A 106 -9.52 -4.74 9.54
N GLN A 107 -8.38 -4.30 10.05
CA GLN A 107 -7.45 -3.44 9.30
C GLN A 107 -6.91 -4.13 8.05
N PHE A 108 -6.56 -5.41 8.13
CA PHE A 108 -6.09 -6.17 6.98
C PHE A 108 -7.18 -6.29 5.90
N ILE A 109 -8.42 -6.63 6.28
CA ILE A 109 -9.56 -6.72 5.36
C ILE A 109 -9.81 -5.36 4.71
N MET A 110 -9.81 -4.28 5.51
CA MET A 110 -10.01 -2.92 5.01
C MET A 110 -8.93 -2.53 3.99
N LEU A 111 -7.66 -2.80 4.28
CA LEU A 111 -6.55 -2.56 3.37
C LEU A 111 -6.71 -3.35 2.07
N PHE A 112 -7.01 -4.64 2.16
CA PHE A 112 -7.22 -5.52 1.02
C PHE A 112 -8.34 -4.99 0.12
N CYS A 113 -9.53 -4.76 0.70
CA CYS A 113 -10.69 -4.25 -0.03
C CYS A 113 -10.40 -2.89 -0.68
N TYR A 114 -9.75 -1.97 0.03
CA TYR A 114 -9.39 -0.66 -0.47
C TYR A 114 -8.45 -0.74 -1.69
N VAL A 115 -7.34 -1.47 -1.58
CA VAL A 115 -6.34 -1.57 -2.66
C VAL A 115 -6.92 -2.25 -3.89
N ILE A 116 -7.66 -3.35 -3.70
CA ILE A 116 -8.31 -4.08 -4.79
C ILE A 116 -9.36 -3.21 -5.49
N TYR A 117 -10.21 -2.52 -4.72
CA TYR A 117 -11.20 -1.61 -5.28
C TYR A 117 -10.55 -0.50 -6.12
N MET A 118 -9.48 0.12 -5.61
CA MET A 118 -8.75 1.17 -6.32
C MET A 118 -8.18 0.68 -7.65
N TRP A 119 -7.56 -0.50 -7.64
CA TRP A 119 -6.99 -1.09 -8.85
C TRP A 119 -8.03 -1.51 -9.88
N VAL A 120 -9.10 -2.19 -9.48
CA VAL A 120 -10.13 -2.68 -10.42
C VAL A 120 -10.94 -1.51 -10.98
N LYS A 121 -11.35 -0.55 -10.14
CA LYS A 121 -12.23 0.55 -10.57
C LYS A 121 -11.47 1.67 -11.28
N PHE A 122 -10.31 2.05 -10.78
CA PHE A 122 -9.58 3.24 -11.25
C PHE A 122 -8.24 2.92 -11.95
N ALA A 123 -7.80 1.66 -11.98
CA ALA A 123 -6.51 1.25 -12.52
C ALA A 123 -5.33 2.06 -11.92
N THR A 124 -5.48 2.53 -10.68
CA THR A 124 -4.47 3.38 -10.02
C THR A 124 -4.65 3.35 -8.51
N THR A 125 -3.75 4.01 -7.80
CA THR A 125 -3.79 4.27 -6.34
C THR A 125 -3.54 5.76 -6.12
N PRO A 126 -3.86 6.37 -4.98
CA PRO A 126 -3.75 7.83 -4.80
C PRO A 126 -2.35 8.38 -5.12
N GLY A 127 -1.29 7.72 -4.63
CA GLY A 127 0.10 8.05 -4.91
C GLY A 127 0.43 7.89 -6.40
N LYS A 128 -0.01 6.80 -7.04
CA LYS A 128 0.17 6.60 -8.49
C LYS A 128 -0.58 7.64 -9.31
N LEU A 129 -1.76 8.06 -8.88
CA LEU A 129 -2.55 9.09 -9.53
C LEU A 129 -1.84 10.44 -9.51
N LEU A 130 -1.20 10.82 -8.39
CA LEU A 130 -0.38 12.03 -8.29
C LEU A 130 0.78 12.03 -9.28
N PHE A 131 1.37 10.86 -9.54
CA PHE A 131 2.40 10.70 -10.57
C PHE A 131 1.83 10.41 -11.96
N GLY A 132 0.52 10.47 -12.17
CA GLY A 132 -0.12 10.20 -13.46
C GLY A 132 0.11 8.78 -13.98
N LEU A 133 0.26 7.79 -13.09
CA LEU A 133 0.52 6.40 -13.40
C LEU A 133 -0.77 5.57 -13.40
N ARG A 134 -0.83 4.57 -14.27
CA ARG A 134 -1.88 3.54 -14.26
C ARG A 134 -1.28 2.15 -14.25
N VAL A 135 -1.95 1.26 -13.55
CA VAL A 135 -1.68 -0.18 -13.52
C VAL A 135 -2.75 -0.87 -14.35
N VAL A 136 -2.34 -1.49 -15.44
CA VAL A 136 -3.24 -2.06 -16.45
C VAL A 136 -2.85 -3.49 -16.76
N ASP A 137 -3.74 -4.20 -17.44
CA ASP A 137 -3.46 -5.52 -18.02
C ASP A 137 -2.26 -5.43 -18.98
N ALA A 138 -1.36 -6.42 -18.93
CA ALA A 138 -0.12 -6.40 -19.71
C ALA A 138 -0.31 -6.68 -21.21
N GLN A 139 -1.45 -7.25 -21.61
CA GLN A 139 -1.78 -7.61 -22.98
C GLN A 139 -2.74 -6.60 -23.60
N THR A 140 -3.84 -6.29 -22.90
CA THR A 140 -4.91 -5.45 -23.44
C THR A 140 -4.77 -3.97 -23.10
N PHE A 141 -3.93 -3.62 -22.12
CA PHE A 141 -3.83 -2.27 -21.55
C PHE A 141 -5.13 -1.73 -20.92
N GLU A 142 -6.14 -2.58 -20.76
CA GLU A 142 -7.38 -2.27 -20.06
C GLU A 142 -7.23 -2.34 -18.55
N LYS A 143 -8.30 -1.97 -17.83
CA LYS A 143 -8.35 -2.13 -16.37
C LYS A 143 -8.13 -3.58 -15.99
N MET A 144 -7.37 -3.81 -14.92
CA MET A 144 -7.09 -5.15 -14.47
C MET A 144 -8.34 -5.83 -13.91
N THR A 145 -8.41 -7.15 -14.08
CA THR A 145 -9.45 -7.98 -13.48
C THR A 145 -9.25 -8.14 -11.98
N LEU A 146 -10.32 -8.53 -11.26
CA LEU A 146 -10.26 -8.83 -9.83
C LEU A 146 -9.20 -9.90 -9.50
N LYS A 147 -9.10 -10.95 -10.34
CA LYS A 147 -8.10 -12.02 -10.18
C LYS A 147 -6.67 -11.47 -10.27
N GLN A 148 -6.41 -10.58 -11.22
CA GLN A 148 -5.09 -9.96 -11.37
C GLN A 148 -4.78 -9.05 -10.18
N ALA A 149 -5.75 -8.24 -9.74
CA ALA A 149 -5.60 -7.39 -8.56
C ALA A 149 -5.25 -8.21 -7.31
N THR A 150 -5.97 -9.31 -7.05
CA THR A 150 -5.71 -10.19 -5.90
C THR A 150 -4.33 -10.85 -5.98
N LYS A 151 -3.97 -11.43 -7.14
CA LYS A 151 -2.62 -11.98 -7.34
C LYS A 151 -1.54 -10.92 -7.12
N ARG A 152 -1.78 -9.70 -7.62
CA ARG A 152 -0.86 -8.56 -7.46
C ARG A 152 -0.69 -8.19 -6.00
N PHE A 153 -1.76 -8.17 -5.21
CA PHE A 153 -1.73 -7.85 -3.79
C PHE A 153 -0.82 -8.81 -3.02
N PHE A 154 -1.03 -10.11 -3.16
CA PHE A 154 -0.23 -11.10 -2.42
C PHE A 154 1.21 -11.21 -2.93
N SER A 155 1.42 -11.15 -4.26
CA SER A 155 2.78 -11.18 -4.83
C SER A 155 3.59 -9.91 -4.57
N PHE A 156 2.94 -8.82 -4.10
CA PHE A 156 3.63 -7.60 -3.71
C PHE A 156 4.64 -7.84 -2.60
N ILE A 157 4.34 -8.75 -1.66
CA ILE A 157 5.23 -9.14 -0.55
C ILE A 157 6.59 -9.61 -1.10
N LEU A 158 6.60 -10.39 -2.18
CA LEU A 158 7.83 -10.87 -2.81
C LEU A 158 8.71 -9.73 -3.35
N SER A 159 8.10 -8.62 -3.76
CA SER A 159 8.84 -7.47 -4.27
C SER A 159 9.40 -6.58 -3.15
N VAL A 160 8.76 -6.57 -1.97
CA VAL A 160 9.13 -5.75 -0.82
C VAL A 160 10.09 -6.48 0.12
N ALA A 161 9.85 -7.77 0.37
CA ALA A 161 10.62 -8.61 1.30
C ALA A 161 12.16 -8.53 1.11
N PRO A 162 12.72 -8.60 -0.11
CA PRO A 162 14.17 -8.44 -0.31
C PRO A 162 14.56 -6.95 -0.35
N LEU A 163 14.12 -6.13 0.61
CA LEU A 163 14.41 -4.69 0.66
C LEU A 163 14.05 -3.94 -0.64
N PHE A 164 12.84 -4.16 -1.16
CA PHE A 164 12.35 -3.54 -2.40
C PHE A 164 13.12 -3.91 -3.69
N LEU A 165 13.97 -4.93 -3.69
CA LEU A 165 14.74 -5.35 -4.88
C LEU A 165 13.84 -5.66 -6.10
N GLY A 166 12.62 -6.14 -5.87
CA GLY A 166 11.64 -6.39 -6.94
C GLY A 166 11.27 -5.13 -7.73
N PHE A 167 11.44 -3.93 -7.15
CA PHE A 167 11.27 -2.66 -7.86
C PHE A 167 12.46 -2.33 -8.75
N LEU A 168 13.70 -2.63 -8.31
CA LEU A 168 14.89 -2.48 -9.13
C LEU A 168 14.85 -3.38 -10.37
N TRP A 169 14.22 -4.55 -10.26
CA TRP A 169 14.02 -5.48 -11.38
C TRP A 169 13.32 -4.84 -12.60
N SER A 170 12.44 -3.86 -12.36
CA SER A 170 11.76 -3.14 -13.45
C SER A 170 12.71 -2.41 -14.40
N ASN A 171 13.94 -2.10 -13.98
CA ASN A 171 14.90 -1.41 -14.84
C ASN A 171 15.50 -2.32 -15.93
N PHE A 172 15.49 -3.64 -15.72
CA PHE A 172 16.21 -4.60 -16.56
C PHE A 172 15.39 -5.22 -17.70
N ASN A 173 14.07 -4.99 -17.75
CA ASN A 173 13.22 -5.54 -18.79
C ASN A 173 12.54 -4.46 -19.66
N LYS A 174 12.12 -4.82 -20.88
CA LYS A 174 11.57 -3.87 -21.87
C LYS A 174 10.28 -3.19 -21.40
N ARG A 175 9.37 -3.94 -20.78
CA ARG A 175 8.06 -3.47 -20.28
C ARG A 175 8.09 -2.91 -18.85
N CYS A 176 9.28 -2.74 -18.28
CA CYS A 176 9.53 -2.30 -16.91
C CYS A 176 8.65 -2.98 -15.83
N GLN A 177 8.44 -4.29 -15.91
CA GLN A 177 7.68 -5.06 -14.93
C GLN A 177 8.53 -5.40 -13.71
N THR A 178 7.96 -5.24 -12.53
CA THR A 178 8.46 -5.80 -11.26
C THR A 178 8.06 -7.27 -11.12
N TRP A 179 8.49 -7.95 -10.06
CA TRP A 179 8.11 -9.36 -9.85
C TRP A 179 6.61 -9.54 -9.65
N HIS A 180 5.97 -8.69 -8.84
CA HIS A 180 4.51 -8.75 -8.66
C HIS A 180 3.74 -8.40 -9.94
N ASP A 181 4.27 -7.50 -10.78
CA ASP A 181 3.68 -7.21 -12.10
C ASP A 181 3.67 -8.45 -12.98
N LYS A 182 4.79 -9.18 -13.04
CA LYS A 182 4.91 -10.40 -13.85
C LYS A 182 3.95 -11.49 -13.39
N ILE A 183 3.88 -11.75 -12.08
CA ILE A 183 3.01 -12.77 -11.49
C ILE A 183 1.52 -12.43 -11.72
N ALA A 184 1.19 -11.14 -11.60
CA ALA A 184 -0.17 -10.67 -11.83
C ALA A 184 -0.53 -10.59 -13.32
N GLY A 185 0.45 -10.52 -14.24
CA GLY A 185 0.21 -10.27 -15.66
C GLY A 185 -0.21 -8.81 -15.92
N THR A 186 0.45 -7.86 -15.24
CA THR A 186 0.11 -6.43 -15.31
C THR A 186 1.34 -5.60 -15.65
N VAL A 187 1.12 -4.36 -16.10
CA VAL A 187 2.18 -3.36 -16.35
C VAL A 187 1.77 -2.04 -15.73
N VAL A 188 2.73 -1.17 -15.41
CA VAL A 188 2.42 0.23 -15.08
C VAL A 188 3.03 1.19 -16.09
N VAL A 189 2.14 2.04 -16.59
CA VAL A 189 2.34 2.93 -17.73
C VAL A 189 1.91 4.34 -17.34
N THR A 190 2.29 5.32 -18.15
CA THR A 190 1.81 6.69 -17.94
C THR A 190 0.36 6.83 -18.42
N SER A 191 -0.47 7.57 -17.68
CA SER A 191 -1.84 7.91 -18.10
C SER A 191 -1.87 8.70 -19.41
N LYS A 192 -0.79 9.43 -19.72
CA LYS A 192 -0.65 10.20 -20.96
C LYS A 192 -0.46 9.30 -22.17
N SER A 193 0.28 8.20 -22.06
CA SER A 193 0.49 7.29 -23.18
C SER A 193 -0.77 6.48 -23.53
N LEU A 194 -1.59 6.11 -22.53
CA LEU A 194 -2.85 5.41 -22.77
C LEU A 194 -3.88 6.28 -23.53
N ARG A 195 -4.00 7.56 -23.15
CA ARG A 195 -4.93 8.51 -23.80
C ARG A 195 -4.59 8.87 -25.25
N ARG A 196 -3.39 8.54 -25.73
CA ARG A 196 -2.98 8.82 -27.11
C ARG A 196 -3.39 7.72 -28.09
N GLN A 197 -3.88 6.58 -27.59
CA GLN A 197 -4.29 5.43 -28.39
C GLN A 197 -5.81 5.23 -28.44
N SER A 198 -6.56 5.91 -27.56
CA SER A 198 -8.02 5.97 -27.53
C SER A 198 -8.54 7.11 -28.39
#